data_AF-A0A7V9G1D0-F1
#
_entry.id   AF-A0A7V9G1D0-F1
#
_cell.length_a   1.000
_cell.length_b   1.000
_cell.length_c   1.000
_cell.angle_alpha   90.00
_cell.angle_beta   90.00
_cell.angle_gamma   90.00
#
_symmetry.space_group_name_H-M   'P 1'
#
loop_
_entity.id
_entity.type
_entity.pdbx_description
1 polymer ?
#
loop_
_entity_poly.entity_id
_entity_poly.type
_entity_poly.pdbx_seq_one_letter_code
_entity_poly.pdbx_strand_id
1 'polypeptide(L)'
;LALRVTAHRALPPPRLQYELRGEGGVLLATGVQALDELGWPSGAGSVALRFDVEQPQLSDGRFSLRLGLAAADGRLLHQLDDAASFVVYPEGEERGVLRLDGVWSRQEIAAPAESRGR
;
A
#
# COMPACT_ATOMS: atom_id res chain seq x y z
N LEU A 1 2.94 7.09 8.92
CA LEU A 1 2.28 6.34 10.01
C LEU A 1 3.33 5.84 10.99
N ALA A 2 3.09 5.91 12.30
CA ALA A 2 3.96 5.31 13.31
C ALA A 2 3.18 4.24 14.09
N LEU A 3 3.83 3.11 14.39
CA LEU A 3 3.24 2.05 15.21
C LEU A 3 4.29 1.38 16.11
N ARG A 4 3.82 0.72 17.16
CA ARG A 4 4.62 -0.17 18.01
C ARG A 4 4.05 -1.57 17.94
N VAL A 5 4.88 -2.54 17.61
CA VAL A 5 4.52 -3.95 17.66
C VAL A 5 5.16 -4.56 18.90
N THR A 6 4.37 -5.27 19.70
CA THR A 6 4.82 -5.87 20.96
C THR A 6 4.56 -7.37 20.94
N ALA A 7 5.58 -8.16 21.23
CA ALA A 7 5.47 -9.58 21.53
C ALA A 7 5.52 -9.78 23.05
N HIS A 8 4.48 -10.35 23.64
CA HIS A 8 4.44 -10.66 25.07
C HIS A 8 5.21 -11.94 25.43
N ARG A 9 5.61 -12.72 24.42
CA ARG A 9 6.43 -13.92 24.53
C ARG A 9 7.34 -14.03 23.31
N ALA A 10 8.35 -14.89 23.38
CA ALA A 10 9.18 -15.21 22.23
C ALA A 10 8.30 -15.77 21.09
N LEU A 11 8.51 -15.23 19.89
CA LEU A 11 7.80 -15.59 18.66
C LEU A 11 8.77 -15.42 17.50
N PRO A 12 8.81 -16.36 16.52
CA PRO A 12 9.49 -16.12 15.26
C PRO A 12 9.05 -14.80 14.62
N PRO A 13 9.94 -14.10 13.90
CA PRO A 13 9.62 -12.81 13.29
C PRO A 13 8.36 -12.88 12.42
N PRO A 14 7.31 -12.07 12.70
CA PRO A 14 6.13 -12.04 11.87
C PRO A 14 6.36 -11.14 10.65
N ARG A 15 5.42 -11.21 9.70
CA ARG A 15 5.31 -10.28 8.57
C ARG A 15 4.22 -9.26 8.88
N LEU A 16 4.55 -7.98 8.77
CA LEU A 16 3.56 -6.89 8.78
C LEU A 16 2.96 -6.77 7.38
N GLN A 17 1.66 -6.99 7.28
CA GLN A 17 0.85 -6.75 6.10
C GLN A 17 0.16 -5.39 6.25
N TYR A 18 0.10 -4.61 5.18
CA TYR A 18 -0.61 -3.35 5.18
C TYR A 18 -1.41 -3.18 3.89
N GLU A 19 -2.62 -2.67 4.03
CA GLU A 19 -3.54 -2.48 2.92
C GLU A 19 -4.03 -1.04 2.92
N LEU A 20 -3.90 -0.38 1.77
CA LEU A 20 -4.58 0.87 1.50
C LEU A 20 -5.93 0.56 0.86
N ARG A 21 -6.99 1.07 1.46
CA ARG A 21 -8.37 0.89 0.99
C ARG A 21 -9.00 2.24 0.68
N GLY A 22 -9.81 2.28 -0.38
CA GLY A 22 -10.61 3.44 -0.76
C GLY A 22 -12.02 3.39 -0.16
N GLU A 23 -12.86 4.30 -0.64
CA GLU A 23 -14.27 4.36 -0.26
C GLU A 23 -14.99 3.02 -0.51
N GLY A 24 -15.92 2.67 0.39
CA GLY A 24 -16.60 1.37 0.36
C GLY A 24 -15.70 0.17 0.70
N GLY A 25 -14.45 0.40 1.12
CA GLY A 25 -13.51 -0.64 1.52
C GLY A 25 -12.80 -1.34 0.36
N VAL A 26 -12.84 -0.77 -0.86
CA VAL A 26 -12.14 -1.31 -2.03
C VAL A 26 -10.64 -1.37 -1.76
N LEU A 27 -10.01 -2.53 -1.97
CA LEU A 27 -8.56 -2.67 -1.86
C LEU A 27 -7.86 -1.98 -3.03
N LEU A 28 -7.01 -0.99 -2.73
CA LEU A 28 -6.27 -0.23 -3.74
C LEU A 28 -4.82 -0.67 -3.85
N ALA A 29 -4.18 -0.93 -2.72
CA ALA A 29 -2.79 -1.39 -2.68
C ALA A 29 -2.54 -2.26 -1.45
N THR A 30 -1.54 -3.13 -1.56
CA THR A 30 -1.06 -3.97 -0.46
C THR A 30 0.47 -3.94 -0.41
N GLY A 31 1.03 -4.19 0.77
CA GLY A 31 2.44 -4.45 0.94
C GLY A 31 2.70 -5.34 2.14
N VAL A 32 3.93 -5.86 2.18
CA VAL A 32 4.39 -6.78 3.21
C VAL A 32 5.81 -6.40 3.61
N GLN A 33 6.05 -6.31 4.91
CA GLN A 33 7.35 -6.05 5.50
C GLN A 33 7.71 -7.16 6.49
N ALA A 34 8.85 -7.82 6.30
CA ALA A 34 9.35 -8.79 7.26
C ALA A 34 9.94 -8.05 8.47
N LEU A 35 9.55 -8.41 9.70
CA LEU A 35 9.98 -7.65 10.89
C LEU A 35 11.38 -8.01 11.39
N ASP A 36 11.94 -9.14 10.94
CA ASP A 36 13.35 -9.48 11.17
C ASP A 36 14.29 -8.45 10.55
N GLU A 37 13.98 -7.97 9.35
CA GLU A 37 14.71 -6.89 8.68
C GLU A 37 14.69 -5.56 9.47
N LEU A 38 13.73 -5.41 10.39
CA LEU A 38 13.51 -4.20 11.19
C LEU A 38 13.85 -4.38 12.68
N GLY A 39 14.61 -5.42 13.02
CA GLY A 39 15.11 -5.61 14.39
C GLY A 39 14.09 -6.24 15.34
N TRP A 40 13.28 -7.19 14.87
CA TRP A 40 12.38 -7.96 15.72
C TRP A 40 13.13 -8.58 16.91
N PRO A 41 12.63 -8.44 18.16
CA PRO A 41 13.28 -9.00 19.33
C PRO A 41 13.29 -10.53 19.31
N SER A 42 14.37 -11.14 19.80
CA SER A 42 14.50 -12.60 19.95
C SER A 42 13.62 -13.19 21.06
N GLY A 43 13.11 -12.34 21.97
CA GLY A 43 12.25 -12.73 23.08
C GLY A 43 10.98 -11.87 23.16
N ALA A 44 10.39 -11.79 24.36
CA ALA A 44 9.37 -10.78 24.62
C ALA A 44 9.99 -9.39 24.44
N GLY A 45 9.28 -8.47 23.80
CA GLY A 45 9.84 -7.17 23.46
C GLY A 45 8.97 -6.37 22.52
N SER A 46 9.48 -5.24 22.04
CA SER A 46 8.77 -4.40 21.09
C SER A 46 9.70 -3.82 20.04
N VAL A 47 9.16 -3.59 18.85
CA VAL A 47 9.79 -2.81 17.79
C VAL A 47 8.90 -1.61 17.46
N ALA A 48 9.50 -0.44 17.29
CA ALA A 48 8.80 0.77 16.84
C ALA A 48 9.07 0.95 15.35
N LEU A 49 8.01 1.12 14.56
CA LEU A 49 8.06 1.18 13.10
C LEU A 49 7.46 2.49 12.62
N ARG A 50 8.00 3.01 11.52
CA ARG A 50 7.46 4.16 10.81
C ARG A 50 7.38 3.84 9.33
N PHE A 51 6.23 4.14 8.74
CA PHE A 51 6.02 4.08 7.29
C PHE A 51 5.84 5.50 6.77
N ASP A 52 6.73 5.89 5.86
CA ASP A 52 6.75 7.19 5.21
C ASP A 52 6.49 7.03 3.72
N VAL A 53 5.64 7.91 3.18
CA VAL A 53 5.40 8.05 1.74
C VAL A 53 5.57 9.53 1.45
N GLU A 54 6.61 9.87 0.69
CA GLU A 54 6.97 11.26 0.42
C GLU A 54 5.88 11.99 -0.37
N GLN A 55 5.36 11.34 -1.42
CA GLN A 55 4.31 11.88 -2.28
C GLN A 55 3.31 10.76 -2.63
N PRO A 56 2.19 10.67 -1.89
CA PRO A 56 1.17 9.69 -2.20
C PRO A 56 0.50 10.02 -3.54
N GLN A 57 0.49 9.06 -4.47
CA GLN A 57 -0.16 9.16 -5.79
C GLN A 57 -1.68 8.93 -5.70
N LEU A 58 -2.32 9.59 -4.73
CA LEU A 58 -3.74 9.47 -4.43
C LEU A 58 -4.50 10.68 -4.97
N SER A 59 -5.67 10.43 -5.53
CA SER A 59 -6.61 11.47 -5.97
C SER A 59 -7.64 11.79 -4.87
N ASP A 60 -8.66 12.61 -5.18
CA ASP A 60 -9.73 12.95 -4.24
C ASP A 60 -10.42 11.70 -3.70
N GLY A 61 -10.58 11.63 -2.38
CA GLY A 61 -11.35 10.57 -1.78
C GLY A 61 -11.02 10.26 -0.33
N ARG A 62 -11.79 9.33 0.23
CA ARG A 62 -11.59 8.79 1.57
C ARG A 62 -10.82 7.48 1.50
N PHE A 63 -9.80 7.39 2.34
CA PHE A 63 -8.91 6.24 2.41
C PHE A 63 -8.78 5.74 3.85
N SER A 64 -8.58 4.44 3.98
CA SER A 64 -8.21 3.81 5.25
C SER A 64 -7.02 2.87 5.09
N LEU A 65 -6.26 2.71 6.16
CA LEU A 65 -5.17 1.76 6.23
C LEU A 65 -5.55 0.64 7.19
N ARG A 66 -5.48 -0.60 6.70
CA ARG A 66 -5.56 -1.81 7.53
C ARG A 66 -4.17 -2.38 7.74
N LEU A 67 -3.89 -2.85 8.94
CA LEU A 67 -2.66 -3.55 9.27
C LEU A 67 -2.95 -4.96 9.76
N GLY A 68 -2.12 -5.92 9.35
CA GLY A 68 -2.15 -7.30 9.80
C GLY A 68 -0.76 -7.77 10.22
N LEU A 69 -0.68 -8.62 11.23
CA LEU A 69 0.52 -9.37 11.55
C LEU A 69 0.27 -10.82 11.20
N ALA A 70 1.08 -11.38 10.31
CA ALA A 70 1.02 -12.78 9.93
C ALA A 70 2.28 -13.52 10.42
N ALA A 71 2.12 -14.74 10.89
CA ALA A 71 3.25 -15.64 11.12
C ALA A 71 3.89 -16.05 9.77
N ALA A 72 5.08 -16.64 9.84
CA ALA A 72 5.81 -17.11 8.65
C ALA A 72 5.03 -18.16 7.83
N ASP A 73 4.13 -18.91 8.48
CA ASP A 73 3.23 -19.89 7.87
C ASP A 73 1.96 -19.26 7.25
N GLY A 74 1.83 -17.93 7.32
CA GLY A 74 0.68 -17.18 6.79
C GLY A 74 -0.50 -17.06 7.76
N ARG A 75 -0.44 -17.65 8.96
CA ARG A 75 -1.50 -17.51 9.95
C ARG A 75 -1.56 -16.07 10.48
N LEU A 76 -2.75 -15.48 10.46
CA LEU A 76 -3.00 -14.16 11.06
C LEU A 76 -2.84 -14.24 12.59
N LEU A 77 -1.96 -13.40 13.12
CA LEU A 77 -1.70 -13.25 14.56
C LEU A 77 -2.50 -12.10 15.16
N HIS A 78 -2.65 -11.00 14.41
CA HIS A 78 -3.40 -9.82 14.83
C HIS A 78 -3.81 -8.99 13.62
N GLN A 79 -4.90 -8.23 13.75
CA GLN A 79 -5.37 -7.32 12.72
C GLN A 79 -5.93 -6.05 13.34
N LEU A 80 -5.68 -4.93 12.68
CA LEU A 80 -6.20 -3.62 12.99
C LEU A 80 -6.84 -3.06 11.72
N ASP A 81 -8.18 -3.09 11.67
CA ASP A 81 -8.96 -2.78 10.47
C ASP A 81 -8.89 -1.31 10.05
N ASP A 82 -8.91 -0.40 11.02
CA ASP A 82 -8.86 1.06 10.81
C ASP A 82 -7.62 1.64 11.51
N ALA A 83 -6.44 1.18 11.12
CA ALA A 83 -5.17 1.65 11.70
C ALA A 83 -4.92 3.15 11.44
N ALA A 84 -5.44 3.66 10.33
CA ALA A 84 -5.53 5.07 10.02
C ALA A 84 -6.69 5.32 9.06
N SER A 85 -7.27 6.51 9.09
CA SER A 85 -8.24 6.99 8.10
C SER A 85 -7.95 8.44 7.78
N PHE A 86 -8.03 8.79 6.50
CA PHE A 86 -7.75 10.14 6.03
C PHE A 86 -8.53 10.44 4.75
N VAL A 87 -8.62 11.73 4.43
CA VAL A 87 -9.23 12.22 3.19
C VAL A 87 -8.17 13.01 2.43
N VAL A 88 -8.10 12.80 1.13
CA VAL A 88 -7.25 13.58 0.22
C VAL A 88 -8.16 14.51 -0.56
N TYR A 89 -7.79 15.79 -0.61
CA TYR A 89 -8.40 16.80 -1.46
C TYR A 89 -7.30 17.33 -2.39
N PRO A 90 -7.23 16.89 -3.66
CA PRO A 90 -6.22 17.35 -4.58
C PRO A 90 -6.51 18.79 -5.03
N GLU A 91 -5.46 19.50 -5.45
CA GLU A 91 -5.58 20.78 -6.12
C GLU A 91 -5.93 20.54 -7.61
N GLY A 92 -7.19 20.24 -7.95
CA GLY A 92 -7.60 20.03 -9.36
C GLY A 92 -9.00 19.43 -9.56
N GLU A 93 -9.44 19.34 -10.82
CA GLU A 93 -10.72 18.70 -11.23
C GLU A 93 -10.58 17.19 -11.53
N GLU A 94 -9.44 16.61 -11.17
CA GLU A 94 -9.09 15.22 -11.46
C GLU A 94 -10.04 14.25 -10.74
N ARG A 95 -10.50 13.22 -11.47
CA ARG A 95 -11.42 12.20 -10.94
C ARG A 95 -10.73 10.84 -10.87
N GLY A 96 -11.09 10.06 -9.86
CA GLY A 96 -10.58 8.71 -9.65
C GLY A 96 -9.93 8.57 -8.28
N VAL A 97 -9.39 7.38 -7.99
CA VAL A 97 -8.74 7.05 -6.70
C VAL A 97 -7.21 7.15 -6.75
N LEU A 98 -6.63 7.13 -7.96
CA LEU A 98 -5.21 7.18 -8.21
C LEU A 98 -4.89 8.28 -9.20
N ARG A 99 -3.78 8.97 -8.95
CA ARG A 99 -3.21 9.92 -9.89
C ARG A 99 -2.32 9.19 -10.89
N LEU A 100 -2.57 9.40 -12.19
CA LEU A 100 -1.77 8.83 -13.28
C LEU A 100 -0.99 9.95 -13.97
N ASP A 101 0.24 10.17 -13.51
CA ASP A 101 1.18 11.08 -14.15
C ASP A 101 1.86 10.39 -15.34
N GLY A 102 2.12 11.16 -16.40
CA GLY A 102 2.80 10.68 -17.59
C GLY A 102 3.29 11.83 -18.48
N VAL A 103 4.11 11.48 -19.47
CA VAL A 103 4.61 12.43 -20.47
C VAL A 103 4.00 12.06 -21.83
N TRP A 104 3.37 13.04 -22.46
CA TRP A 104 2.88 12.90 -23.83
C TRP A 104 3.93 13.43 -24.79
N SER A 105 4.30 12.60 -25.78
CA SER A 105 5.12 13.01 -26.91
C SER A 105 4.31 12.90 -28.21
N ARG A 106 4.58 13.82 -29.14
CA ARG A 106 3.98 13.77 -30.48
C ARG A 106 4.69 12.69 -31.30
N GLN A 107 3.91 11.83 -31.96
CA GLN A 107 4.40 10.82 -32.90
C GLN A 107 3.63 10.91 -34.22
N GLU A 108 4.33 10.81 -35.36
CA GLU A 108 3.69 10.63 -36.66
C GLU A 108 3.31 9.16 -36.85
N ILE A 109 2.05 8.93 -37.26
CA ILE A 109 1.52 7.59 -37.54
C ILE A 109 1.33 7.51 -39.06
N ALA A 110 2.14 6.70 -39.74
CA ALA A 110 1.93 6.42 -41.15
C ALA A 110 0.64 5.59 -41.33
N ALA A 111 -0.18 5.94 -42.31
CA ALA A 111 -1.35 5.15 -42.65
C ALA A 111 -0.93 3.73 -43.06
N PRO A 112 -1.60 2.68 -42.59
CA PRO A 112 -1.28 1.31 -43.01
C PRO A 112 -1.45 1.18 -44.52
N ALA A 113 -0.47 0.59 -45.19
CA ALA A 113 -0.59 0.27 -46.62
C ALA A 113 -1.77 -0.67 -46.82
N GLU A 114 -2.77 -0.25 -47.61
CA GLU A 114 -3.83 -1.15 -48.07
C GLU A 114 -3.19 -2.35 -48.76
N SER A 115 -3.20 -3.52 -48.12
CA SER A 115 -2.89 -4.78 -48.80
C SER A 115 -4.04 -5.07 -49.76
N ARG A 116 -3.91 -4.61 -51.02
CA ARG A 116 -4.77 -5.08 -52.09
C ARG A 116 -4.40 -6.53 -52.37
N GLY A 117 -5.16 -7.45 -51.78
CA GLY A 117 -5.12 -8.87 -52.07
C GLY A 117 -5.28 -9.13 -53.57
N ARG A 118 -4.47 -10.06 -54.07
CA ARG A 118 -4.39 -10.48 -55.47
C ARG A 118 -5.31 -11.66 -55.73
#